data_AF-A0A1J4RHU5-F1
#
_entry.id   AF-A0A1J4RHU5-F1
#
_cell.length_a   1.000
_cell.length_b   1.000
_cell.length_c   1.000
_cell.angle_alpha   90.00
_cell.angle_beta   90.00
_cell.angle_gamma   90.00
#
_symmetry.space_group_name_H-M   'P 1'
#
loop_
_entity.id
_entity.type
_entity.pdbx_description
1 polymer ?
#
loop_
_entity_poly.entity_id
_entity_poly.type
_entity_poly.pdbx_seq_one_letter_code
_entity_poly.pdbx_strand_id
1 'polypeptide(L)'
;MSDTSELQRFLPKDQELLSGILYRIGYWISHIDDTDEGDRSEQVEHQHLLGCLNKISKAPKAGTLLNEMAEESCRQEQSWPRWESKNDSILDDVAEAVSLLKSQGTEDEEKSFTKVSMMVGMTVARAFREEPEHAVEHEGYFAWLTEKANDMIMAVTDKDAHKDLGVSPEEDNALNDLLAILKS
;
A
#
# COMPACT_ATOMS: atom_id res chain seq x y z
N MET A 1 26.60 -7.78 -13.84
CA MET A 1 27.09 -7.15 -12.59
C MET A 1 26.31 -7.82 -11.47
N SER A 2 26.89 -8.01 -10.29
CA SER A 2 26.15 -8.62 -9.17
C SER A 2 25.15 -7.59 -8.68
N ASP A 3 23.93 -7.61 -9.22
CA ASP A 3 22.82 -6.81 -8.72
C ASP A 3 22.45 -7.36 -7.34
N THR A 4 23.10 -6.76 -6.34
CA THR A 4 22.84 -7.06 -4.94
C THR A 4 21.56 -6.30 -4.63
N SER A 5 20.50 -7.03 -4.27
CA SER A 5 19.18 -6.45 -3.99
C SER A 5 19.29 -5.34 -2.95
N GLU A 6 18.57 -4.23 -3.15
CA GLU A 6 18.49 -3.12 -2.20
C GLU A 6 17.95 -3.57 -0.83
N LEU A 7 17.05 -4.55 -0.78
CA LEU A 7 16.61 -5.15 0.48
C LEU A 7 17.77 -5.74 1.31
N GLN A 8 18.84 -6.23 0.67
CA GLN A 8 19.95 -6.87 1.38
C GLN A 8 20.78 -5.91 2.24
N ARG A 9 20.57 -4.58 2.11
CA ARG A 9 21.20 -3.58 2.98
C ARG A 9 20.61 -3.55 4.39
N PHE A 10 19.40 -4.10 4.57
CA PHE A 10 18.72 -4.19 5.86
C PHE A 10 19.03 -5.51 6.58
N LEU A 11 18.81 -5.58 7.90
CA LEU A 11 18.95 -6.84 8.64
C LEU A 11 17.87 -7.84 8.20
N PRO A 12 18.10 -9.17 8.31
CA PRO A 12 17.12 -10.16 7.86
C PRO A 12 15.70 -10.00 8.43
N LYS A 13 15.57 -9.59 9.70
CA LYS A 13 14.27 -9.30 10.31
C LYS A 13 13.56 -8.09 9.70
N ASP A 14 14.33 -7.09 9.31
CA ASP A 14 13.84 -5.84 8.72
C ASP A 14 13.48 -6.06 7.25
N GLN A 15 14.23 -6.94 6.55
CA GLN A 15 13.87 -7.42 5.21
C GLN A 15 12.50 -8.07 5.22
N GLU A 16 12.24 -8.98 6.16
CA GLU A 16 10.92 -9.64 6.27
C GLU A 16 9.77 -8.65 6.48
N LEU A 17 9.97 -7.64 7.35
CA LEU A 17 9.02 -6.55 7.55
C LEU A 17 8.78 -5.78 6.23
N LEU A 18 9.84 -5.27 5.62
CA LEU A 18 9.77 -4.44 4.41
C LEU A 18 9.18 -5.21 3.21
N SER A 19 9.52 -6.49 3.07
CA SER A 19 8.99 -7.35 2.02
C SER A 19 7.50 -7.65 2.15
N GLY A 20 6.94 -7.61 3.36
CA GLY A 20 5.52 -7.89 3.59
C GLY A 20 4.65 -6.65 3.78
N ILE A 21 5.24 -5.49 4.10
CA ILE A 21 4.47 -4.35 4.61
C ILE A 21 3.44 -3.81 3.61
N LEU A 22 3.78 -3.76 2.31
CA LEU A 22 2.86 -3.24 1.29
C LEU A 22 1.64 -4.15 1.14
N TYR A 23 1.83 -5.46 1.08
CA TYR A 23 0.73 -6.42 1.09
C TYR A 23 -0.15 -6.26 2.33
N ARG A 24 0.48 -6.18 3.51
CA ARG A 24 -0.20 -6.09 4.80
C ARG A 24 -1.02 -4.82 4.98
N ILE A 25 -0.54 -3.69 4.46
CA ILE A 25 -1.31 -2.44 4.40
C ILE A 25 -2.59 -2.65 3.58
N GLY A 26 -2.48 -3.26 2.40
CA GLY A 26 -3.64 -3.54 1.56
C GLY A 26 -4.64 -4.47 2.24
N TYR A 27 -4.16 -5.58 2.79
CA TYR A 27 -4.98 -6.54 3.53
C TYR A 27 -5.62 -5.91 4.78
N TRP A 28 -4.95 -4.98 5.45
CA TRP A 28 -5.55 -4.27 6.59
C TRP A 28 -6.75 -3.44 6.15
N ILE A 29 -6.59 -2.66 5.08
CA ILE A 29 -7.63 -1.79 4.57
C ILE A 29 -8.86 -2.58 4.12
N SER A 30 -8.69 -3.74 3.48
CA SER A 30 -9.82 -4.59 3.05
C SER A 30 -10.69 -5.10 4.22
N HIS A 31 -10.21 -5.04 5.46
CA HIS A 31 -10.95 -5.50 6.64
C HIS A 31 -11.45 -4.35 7.53
N ILE A 32 -11.30 -3.09 7.11
CA ILE A 32 -11.72 -1.93 7.92
C ILE A 32 -13.24 -1.77 7.95
N ASP A 33 -13.89 -1.89 6.79
CA ASP A 33 -15.33 -1.75 6.62
C ASP A 33 -15.94 -3.07 6.13
N ASP A 34 -15.54 -4.17 6.78
CA ASP A 34 -16.05 -5.52 6.52
C ASP A 34 -17.48 -5.66 7.07
N THR A 35 -18.41 -4.96 6.45
CA THR A 35 -19.86 -5.08 6.71
C THR A 35 -20.51 -6.14 5.84
N ASP A 36 -19.80 -6.62 4.82
CA ASP A 36 -20.29 -7.50 3.77
C ASP A 36 -19.64 -8.89 3.94
N GLU A 37 -20.34 -9.83 4.61
CA GLU A 37 -19.90 -11.23 4.86
C GLU A 37 -19.74 -12.09 3.59
N GLY A 38 -19.41 -11.51 2.43
CA GLY A 38 -19.36 -12.19 1.14
C GLY A 38 -17.94 -12.38 0.62
N ASP A 39 -17.50 -13.63 0.51
CA ASP A 39 -16.22 -14.08 -0.11
C ASP A 39 -15.86 -13.39 -1.44
N ARG A 40 -16.85 -12.84 -2.17
CA ARG A 40 -16.64 -12.14 -3.44
C ARG A 40 -16.00 -10.76 -3.27
N SER A 41 -16.36 -10.00 -2.23
CA SER A 41 -15.78 -8.66 -2.00
C SER A 41 -14.30 -8.78 -1.68
N GLU A 42 -13.97 -9.65 -0.72
CA GLU A 42 -12.60 -9.94 -0.30
C GLU A 42 -11.73 -10.39 -1.48
N GLN A 43 -12.26 -11.23 -2.38
CA GLN A 43 -11.54 -11.69 -3.57
C GLN A 43 -11.23 -10.55 -4.55
N VAL A 44 -12.16 -9.61 -4.74
CA VAL A 44 -11.97 -8.46 -5.64
C VAL A 44 -10.91 -7.51 -5.09
N GLU A 45 -10.99 -7.19 -3.80
CA GLU A 45 -10.02 -6.36 -3.09
C GLU A 45 -8.62 -6.97 -3.11
N HIS A 46 -8.52 -8.28 -2.85
CA HIS A 46 -7.26 -9.00 -2.93
C HIS A 46 -6.69 -9.00 -4.36
N GLN A 47 -7.51 -9.19 -5.40
CA GLN A 47 -7.05 -9.09 -6.78
C GLN A 47 -6.52 -7.68 -7.13
N HIS A 48 -7.20 -6.63 -6.66
CA HIS A 48 -6.76 -5.25 -6.82
C HIS A 48 -5.43 -4.98 -6.10
N LEU A 49 -5.27 -5.51 -4.88
CA LEU A 49 -4.01 -5.45 -4.14
C LEU A 49 -2.86 -6.07 -4.94
N LEU A 50 -3.01 -7.31 -5.41
CA LEU A 50 -1.97 -7.98 -6.19
C LEU A 50 -1.67 -7.26 -7.51
N GLY A 51 -2.71 -6.76 -8.19
CA GLY A 51 -2.58 -5.93 -9.37
C GLY A 51 -1.77 -4.66 -9.11
N CYS A 52 -1.99 -4.00 -7.97
CA CYS A 52 -1.26 -2.81 -7.55
C CYS A 52 0.21 -3.14 -7.25
N LEU A 53 0.50 -4.18 -6.47
CA LEU A 53 1.87 -4.62 -6.15
C LEU A 53 2.65 -4.99 -7.42
N ASN A 54 2.03 -5.70 -8.36
CA ASN A 54 2.66 -6.05 -9.64
C ASN A 54 2.92 -4.83 -10.55
N LYS A 55 2.13 -3.75 -10.42
CA LYS A 55 2.42 -2.49 -11.12
C LYS A 55 3.57 -1.75 -10.44
N ILE A 56 3.58 -1.68 -9.11
CA ILE A 56 4.66 -1.07 -8.33
C ILE A 56 5.99 -1.74 -8.62
N SER A 57 6.05 -3.08 -8.64
CA SER A 57 7.28 -3.83 -8.91
C SER A 57 7.92 -3.52 -10.27
N LYS A 58 7.14 -2.99 -11.22
CA LYS A 58 7.59 -2.59 -12.56
C LYS A 58 7.68 -1.08 -12.77
N ALA A 59 7.26 -0.26 -11.81
CA ALA A 59 7.16 1.19 -11.97
C ALA A 59 8.51 1.86 -11.67
N PRO A 60 9.21 2.48 -12.65
CA PRO A 60 10.51 3.11 -12.39
C PRO A 60 10.44 4.27 -11.39
N LYS A 61 9.27 4.91 -11.28
CA LYS A 61 9.02 6.03 -10.36
C LYS A 61 8.88 5.61 -8.90
N ALA A 62 8.64 4.32 -8.61
CA ALA A 62 8.58 3.83 -7.24
C ALA A 62 9.99 3.74 -6.61
N GLY A 63 11.00 3.48 -7.44
CA GLY A 63 12.40 3.36 -7.03
C GLY A 63 12.75 1.91 -6.65
N THR A 64 14.00 1.51 -6.93
CA THR A 64 14.45 0.11 -6.89
C THR A 64 14.04 -0.63 -5.62
N LEU A 65 14.23 -0.04 -4.43
CA LEU A 65 13.85 -0.67 -3.17
C LEU A 65 12.36 -1.00 -3.10
N LEU A 66 11.49 -0.07 -3.48
CA LEU A 66 10.04 -0.26 -3.41
C LEU A 66 9.57 -1.26 -4.47
N ASN A 67 10.22 -1.26 -5.64
CA ASN A 67 10.00 -2.28 -6.66
C ASN A 67 10.31 -3.68 -6.11
N GLU A 68 11.45 -3.85 -5.44
CA GLU A 68 11.85 -5.11 -4.80
C GLU A 68 10.91 -5.50 -3.66
N MET A 69 10.49 -4.55 -2.81
CA MET A 69 9.51 -4.82 -1.74
C MET A 69 8.20 -5.38 -2.30
N ALA A 70 7.66 -4.76 -3.35
CA ALA A 70 6.42 -5.19 -3.99
C ALA A 70 6.58 -6.52 -4.74
N GLU A 71 7.71 -6.73 -5.43
CA GLU A 71 8.03 -8.01 -6.05
C GLU A 71 8.13 -9.12 -5.01
N GLU A 72 8.78 -8.86 -3.89
CA GLU A 72 8.98 -9.83 -2.81
C GLU A 72 7.68 -10.14 -2.06
N SER A 73 6.81 -9.14 -1.87
CA SER A 73 5.43 -9.35 -1.38
C SER A 73 4.70 -10.38 -2.23
N CYS A 74 4.77 -10.23 -3.56
CA CYS A 74 4.14 -11.17 -4.50
C CYS A 74 4.88 -12.52 -4.55
N ARG A 75 6.20 -12.55 -4.43
CA ARG A 75 6.99 -13.79 -4.51
C ARG A 75 6.78 -14.68 -3.29
N GLN A 76 6.45 -14.11 -2.13
CA GLN A 76 6.26 -14.84 -0.88
C GLN A 76 4.78 -15.15 -0.58
N GLU A 77 4.00 -15.59 -1.56
CA GLU A 77 2.57 -15.92 -1.37
C GLU A 77 2.34 -16.90 -0.21
N GLN A 78 3.24 -17.87 -0.02
CA GLN A 78 3.19 -18.81 1.11
C GLN A 78 3.31 -18.15 2.49
N SER A 79 3.83 -16.92 2.56
CA SER A 79 3.97 -16.16 3.81
C SER A 79 2.69 -15.37 4.15
N TRP A 80 1.77 -15.16 3.20
CA TRP A 80 0.61 -14.30 3.39
C TRP A 80 -0.26 -14.70 4.57
N PRO A 81 -0.65 -15.98 4.79
CA PRO A 81 -1.48 -16.35 5.95
C PRO A 81 -0.85 -15.98 7.30
N ARG A 82 0.49 -16.04 7.37
CA ARG A 82 1.25 -15.64 8.56
C ARG A 82 1.34 -14.13 8.72
N TRP A 83 1.35 -13.38 7.62
CA TRP A 83 1.34 -11.91 7.64
C TRP A 83 -0.03 -11.37 8.03
N GLU A 84 -1.09 -11.97 7.49
CA GLU A 84 -2.49 -11.66 7.77
C GLU A 84 -2.83 -11.87 9.25
N SER A 85 -2.41 -13.01 9.83
CA SER A 85 -2.60 -13.30 11.26
C SER A 85 -1.84 -12.38 12.22
N LYS A 86 -1.01 -11.47 11.72
CA LYS A 86 -0.27 -10.47 12.52
C LYS A 86 -0.69 -9.04 12.21
N ASN A 87 -1.83 -8.82 11.55
CA ASN A 87 -2.17 -7.50 11.04
C ASN A 87 -2.80 -6.54 12.07
N ASP A 88 -3.11 -7.02 13.28
CA ASP A 88 -3.67 -6.20 14.36
C ASP A 88 -2.77 -5.02 14.78
N SER A 89 -1.45 -5.15 14.57
CA SER A 89 -0.45 -4.12 14.90
C SER A 89 0.18 -3.47 13.67
N ILE A 90 -0.53 -3.44 12.53
CA ILE A 90 0.02 -2.95 11.26
C ILE A 90 0.54 -1.52 11.34
N LEU A 91 -0.10 -0.61 12.08
CA LEU A 91 0.36 0.78 12.20
C LEU A 91 1.71 0.88 12.94
N ASP A 92 1.95 0.03 13.93
CA ASP A 92 3.25 -0.04 14.61
C ASP A 92 4.34 -0.54 13.64
N ASP A 93 4.00 -1.52 12.81
CA ASP A 93 4.91 -2.08 11.81
C ASP A 93 5.20 -1.09 10.67
N VAL A 94 4.22 -0.25 10.29
CA VAL A 94 4.44 0.87 9.36
C VAL A 94 5.37 1.90 9.99
N ALA A 95 5.19 2.23 11.28
CA ALA A 95 6.08 3.15 11.97
C ALA A 95 7.52 2.60 12.04
N GLU A 96 7.69 1.29 12.28
CA GLU A 96 9.00 0.63 12.24
C GLU A 96 9.61 0.70 10.83
N ALA A 97 8.83 0.43 9.78
CA ALA A 97 9.28 0.54 8.39
C ALA A 97 9.74 1.98 8.05
N VAL A 98 8.99 3.01 8.45
CA VAL A 98 9.38 4.42 8.28
C VAL A 98 10.69 4.72 9.02
N SER A 99 10.85 4.26 10.26
CA SER A 99 12.07 4.43 11.05
C SER A 99 13.29 3.77 10.39
N LEU A 100 13.11 2.58 9.80
CA LEU A 100 14.14 1.89 9.04
C LEU A 100 14.56 2.69 7.79
N LEU A 101 13.59 3.23 7.04
CA LEU A 101 13.88 4.06 5.87
C LEU A 101 14.56 5.38 6.25
N LYS A 102 14.16 6.02 7.35
CA LYS A 102 14.82 7.22 7.87
C LYS A 102 16.27 6.98 8.31
N SER A 103 16.54 5.81 8.88
CA SER A 103 17.87 5.49 9.44
C SER A 103 18.85 4.92 8.42
N GLN A 104 18.36 4.17 7.42
CA GLN A 104 19.20 3.41 6.49
C GLN A 104 18.90 3.71 5.01
N GLY A 105 17.79 4.37 4.72
CA GLY A 105 17.42 4.77 3.37
C GLY A 105 17.72 6.23 3.06
N THR A 106 17.24 6.65 1.90
CA THR A 106 17.30 8.01 1.39
C THR A 106 15.96 8.72 1.62
N GLU A 107 16.00 10.06 1.66
CA GLU A 107 14.77 10.87 1.76
C GLU A 107 13.81 10.61 0.59
N ASP A 108 14.33 10.29 -0.59
CA ASP A 108 13.51 9.95 -1.76
C ASP A 108 12.83 8.58 -1.60
N GLU A 109 13.49 7.60 -0.99
CA GLU A 109 12.88 6.30 -0.68
C GLU A 109 11.79 6.43 0.38
N GLU A 110 11.98 7.27 1.41
CA GLU A 110 10.94 7.57 2.41
C GLU A 110 9.70 8.22 1.76
N LYS A 111 9.90 9.23 0.91
CA LYS A 111 8.82 9.89 0.17
C LYS A 111 8.10 8.93 -0.77
N SER A 112 8.86 8.07 -1.47
CA SER A 112 8.29 7.05 -2.34
C SER A 112 7.53 6.00 -1.56
N PHE A 113 8.04 5.56 -0.41
CA PHE A 113 7.35 4.62 0.48
C PHE A 113 6.02 5.18 0.97
N THR A 114 5.99 6.46 1.38
CA THR A 114 4.74 7.15 1.76
C THR A 114 3.72 7.12 0.63
N LYS A 115 4.12 7.51 -0.57
CA LYS A 115 3.24 7.54 -1.75
C LYS A 115 2.74 6.14 -2.12
N VAL A 116 3.63 5.16 -2.15
CA VAL A 116 3.31 3.79 -2.53
C VAL A 116 2.37 3.16 -1.50
N SER A 117 2.60 3.37 -0.21
CA SER A 117 1.74 2.85 0.87
C SER A 117 0.33 3.42 0.78
N MET A 118 0.20 4.73 0.58
CA MET A 118 -1.10 5.37 0.36
C MET A 118 -1.80 4.89 -0.91
N MET A 119 -1.05 4.70 -1.99
CA MET A 119 -1.58 4.16 -3.24
C MET A 119 -2.11 2.74 -3.07
N VAL A 120 -1.41 1.88 -2.33
CA VAL A 120 -1.88 0.52 -2.04
C VAL A 120 -3.19 0.56 -1.24
N GLY A 121 -3.24 1.29 -0.13
CA GLY A 121 -4.46 1.40 0.68
C GLY A 121 -5.64 1.95 -0.13
N MET A 122 -5.43 3.02 -0.90
CA MET A 122 -6.46 3.62 -1.76
C MET A 122 -6.94 2.69 -2.86
N THR A 123 -6.07 1.82 -3.40
CA THR A 123 -6.45 0.84 -4.42
C THR A 123 -7.42 -0.19 -3.85
N VAL A 124 -7.18 -0.63 -2.61
CA VAL A 124 -8.02 -1.62 -1.94
C VAL A 124 -9.36 -1.01 -1.51
N ALA A 125 -9.35 0.13 -0.82
CA ALA A 125 -10.58 0.80 -0.35
C ALA A 125 -11.58 1.15 -1.47
N ARG A 126 -11.11 1.21 -2.73
CA ARG A 126 -11.93 1.51 -3.90
C ARG A 126 -12.34 0.29 -4.71
N ALA A 127 -11.70 -0.85 -4.49
CA ALA A 127 -11.84 -2.03 -5.34
C ALA A 127 -13.29 -2.53 -5.39
N PHE A 128 -14.00 -2.54 -4.26
CA PHE A 128 -15.40 -2.99 -4.21
C PHE A 128 -16.39 -1.98 -4.79
N ARG A 129 -16.16 -0.68 -4.58
CA ARG A 129 -17.05 0.39 -5.04
C ARG A 129 -16.94 0.68 -6.54
N GLU A 130 -15.87 0.22 -7.17
CA GLU A 130 -15.61 0.30 -8.59
C GLU A 130 -15.86 -1.02 -9.34
N GLU A 131 -16.97 -1.72 -9.08
CA GLU A 131 -17.59 -2.52 -10.17
C GLU A 131 -18.47 -1.58 -11.03
N PRO A 132 -17.97 -1.08 -12.19
CA PRO A 132 -18.83 -0.82 -13.32
C PRO A 132 -18.57 -1.89 -14.39
N GLU A 133 -19.57 -2.10 -15.25
CA GLU A 133 -19.56 -2.96 -16.44
C GLU A 133 -18.46 -2.63 -17.48
N HIS A 134 -17.47 -1.83 -17.12
CA HIS A 134 -16.37 -1.37 -17.95
C HIS A 134 -15.06 -1.50 -17.16
N ALA A 135 -14.37 -2.62 -17.35
CA ALA A 135 -12.95 -2.76 -17.00
C ALA A 135 -12.16 -1.64 -17.70
N VAL A 136 -11.94 -0.53 -16.99
CA VAL A 136 -11.28 0.67 -17.53
C VAL A 136 -9.83 0.31 -17.83
N GLU A 137 -9.38 0.67 -19.03
CA GLU A 137 -8.04 0.40 -19.54
C GLU A 137 -6.94 0.69 -18.49
N HIS A 138 -6.12 -0.33 -18.24
CA HIS A 138 -5.28 -0.49 -17.04
C HIS A 138 -4.21 0.60 -16.78
N GLU A 139 -3.90 1.48 -17.73
CA GLU A 139 -2.88 2.53 -17.58
C GLU A 139 -3.43 3.83 -16.98
N GLY A 140 -4.63 4.27 -17.37
CA GLY A 140 -5.23 5.51 -16.87
C GLY A 140 -5.62 5.42 -15.40
N TYR A 141 -6.09 4.25 -14.96
CA TYR A 141 -6.50 4.00 -13.59
C TYR A 141 -5.36 4.17 -12.57
N PHE A 142 -4.16 3.67 -12.89
CA PHE A 142 -3.02 3.75 -11.98
C PHE A 142 -2.47 5.18 -11.87
N ALA A 143 -2.46 5.92 -12.99
CA ALA A 143 -2.09 7.33 -12.98
C ALA A 143 -3.07 8.15 -12.12
N TRP A 144 -4.37 7.88 -12.23
CA TRP A 144 -5.39 8.49 -11.40
C TRP A 144 -5.28 8.09 -9.92
N LEU A 145 -5.03 6.83 -9.58
CA LEU A 145 -4.77 6.41 -8.19
C LEU A 145 -3.55 7.11 -7.60
N THR A 146 -2.50 7.26 -8.41
CA THR A 146 -1.30 8.01 -8.01
C THR A 146 -1.65 9.48 -7.75
N GLU A 147 -2.46 10.10 -8.60
CA GLU A 147 -2.96 11.47 -8.40
C GLU A 147 -3.74 11.57 -7.09
N LYS A 148 -4.65 10.63 -6.82
CA LYS A 148 -5.48 10.63 -5.60
C LYS A 148 -4.68 10.39 -4.32
N ALA A 149 -3.69 9.50 -4.36
CA ALA A 149 -2.75 9.33 -3.24
C ALA A 149 -1.97 10.64 -2.98
N ASN A 150 -1.52 11.33 -4.03
CA ASN A 150 -0.88 12.63 -3.89
C ASN A 150 -1.86 13.71 -3.36
N ASP A 151 -3.10 13.75 -3.85
CA ASP A 151 -4.14 14.65 -3.37
C ASP A 151 -4.35 14.48 -1.87
N MET A 152 -4.49 13.24 -1.38
CA MET A 152 -4.65 12.93 0.04
C MET A 152 -3.41 13.32 0.86
N ILE A 153 -2.21 13.05 0.36
CA ILE A 153 -0.95 13.50 0.97
C ILE A 153 -0.93 15.03 1.08
N MET A 154 -1.41 15.76 0.08
CA MET A 154 -1.47 17.23 0.11
C MET A 154 -2.63 17.75 0.95
N ALA A 155 -3.78 17.09 0.96
CA ALA A 155 -5.02 17.52 1.64
C ALA A 155 -4.95 17.49 3.17
N VAL A 156 -4.02 16.74 3.77
CA VAL A 156 -3.71 16.91 5.21
C VAL A 156 -3.26 18.35 5.54
N THR A 157 -2.86 19.15 4.54
CA THR A 157 -2.60 20.58 4.70
C THR A 157 -3.80 21.49 4.43
N ASP A 158 -4.92 20.96 3.91
CA ASP A 158 -6.15 21.69 3.58
C ASP A 158 -7.42 20.81 3.75
N LYS A 159 -8.10 20.97 4.89
CA LYS A 159 -9.17 20.07 5.38
C LYS A 159 -10.48 20.10 4.56
N ASP A 160 -10.64 21.04 3.63
CA ASP A 160 -11.87 21.20 2.85
C ASP A 160 -11.89 20.40 1.52
N ALA A 161 -10.85 19.60 1.24
CA ALA A 161 -10.65 18.94 -0.05
C ALA A 161 -11.41 17.60 -0.28
N HIS A 162 -12.24 17.12 0.66
CA HIS A 162 -12.81 15.76 0.54
C HIS A 162 -14.33 15.70 0.59
N LYS A 163 -14.93 15.27 -0.52
CA LYS A 163 -16.30 14.71 -0.53
C LYS A 163 -16.62 13.68 -1.62
N ASP A 164 -15.64 13.21 -2.40
CA ASP A 164 -15.95 12.29 -3.52
C ASP A 164 -14.78 11.35 -3.84
N LEU A 165 -14.25 10.68 -2.81
CA LEU A 165 -13.19 9.68 -3.00
C LEU A 165 -13.73 8.26 -3.24
N GLY A 166 -15.04 8.02 -3.14
CA GLY A 166 -15.56 6.66 -3.37
C GLY A 166 -14.96 5.61 -2.40
N VAL A 167 -14.62 6.01 -1.17
CA VAL A 167 -14.17 5.16 -0.04
C VAL A 167 -15.10 5.37 1.16
N SER A 168 -15.22 4.40 2.06
CA SER A 168 -16.09 4.52 3.23
C SER A 168 -15.55 5.51 4.26
N PRO A 169 -16.40 6.06 5.16
CA PRO A 169 -15.90 6.87 6.27
C PRO A 169 -14.86 6.14 7.14
N GLU A 170 -15.05 4.85 7.37
CA GLU A 170 -14.17 3.99 8.16
C GLU A 170 -12.83 3.77 7.44
N GLU A 171 -12.85 3.44 6.15
CA GLU A 171 -11.65 3.32 5.32
C GLU A 171 -10.91 4.65 5.18
N ASP A 172 -11.63 5.76 5.02
CA ASP A 172 -11.04 7.10 4.97
C ASP A 172 -10.33 7.45 6.29
N ASN A 173 -10.94 7.12 7.43
CA ASN A 173 -10.28 7.28 8.74
C ASN A 173 -9.02 6.42 8.83
N ALA A 174 -9.07 5.15 8.40
CA ALA A 174 -7.91 4.26 8.40
C ALA A 174 -6.78 4.77 7.48
N LEU A 175 -7.12 5.31 6.30
CA LEU A 175 -6.17 5.93 5.38
C LEU A 175 -5.54 7.20 5.98
N ASN A 176 -6.31 8.00 6.73
CA ASN A 176 -5.79 9.16 7.45
C ASN A 176 -4.84 8.75 8.60
N ASP A 177 -5.18 7.69 9.35
CA ASP A 177 -4.31 7.15 10.40
C ASP A 177 -3.00 6.61 9.82
N LEU A 178 -3.08 5.86 8.72
CA LEU A 178 -1.91 5.41 7.96
C LEU A 178 -1.04 6.60 7.53
N LEU A 179 -1.65 7.63 6.95
CA LEU A 179 -0.93 8.81 6.49
C LEU A 179 -0.27 9.59 7.64
N ALA A 180 -0.90 9.63 8.81
CA ALA A 180 -0.34 10.27 9.99
C ALA A 180 0.96 9.57 10.44
N ILE A 181 0.97 8.23 10.45
CA ILE A 181 2.17 7.44 10.76
C ILE A 181 3.25 7.60 9.69
N LEU A 182 2.87 7.55 8.40
CA LEU A 182 3.83 7.72 7.30
C LEU A 182 4.55 9.08 7.31
N LYS A 183 3.94 10.10 7.92
CA LYS A 183 4.49 11.46 8.02
C LYS A 183 5.20 11.76 9.35
N SER A 184 5.15 10.86 10.34
CA SER A 184 5.82 11.04 11.64
C SER A 184 7.31 10.78 11.51
#